data_AF-R4V439-F1
#
_entry.id   AF-R4V439-F1
#
_cell.length_a   1.000
_cell.length_b   1.000
_cell.length_c   1.000
_cell.angle_alpha   90.00
_cell.angle_beta   90.00
_cell.angle_gamma   90.00
#
_symmetry.space_group_name_H-M   'P 1'
#
loop_
_entity.id
_entity.type
_entity.pdbx_description
1 polymer ?
#
loop_
_entity_poly.entity_id
_entity_poly.type
_entity_poly.pdbx_seq_one_letter_code
_entity_poly.pdbx_strand_id
1 'polypeptide(L)'
;MYQIFSKSIDNVNVIIATYTDTEGPMGNLAVSPADGTVCFGSGLHAFGFTLTKFAKMYSSKFGTPVERFTALLWGERYYDPESKKFLSRGVSASGKELQRTFCQYVAGPVVKLSRAIMAGEKATYLDMFKRLGVKVSDMEASLDGRELLSAVYRRWLPAAEALLEMIVLHLPSPAVAQKYRVETLYTGDLSDPAAKAIETCDPNGPLMLYVSKMVPATDRGRFYAFGRVFSGTVSTGQAVHVMGANYVPGSKD
;
A
#
# COMPACT_ATOMS: atom_id res chain seq x y z
N MET A 1 -3.57 -15.10 -15.46
CA MET A 1 -3.25 -13.88 -14.69
C MET A 1 -3.83 -13.95 -13.29
N TYR A 2 -5.15 -13.94 -13.09
CA TYR A 2 -5.76 -14.00 -11.74
C TYR A 2 -5.19 -15.12 -10.85
N GLN A 3 -5.12 -16.35 -11.35
CA GLN A 3 -4.61 -17.49 -10.57
C GLN A 3 -3.15 -17.33 -10.13
N ILE A 4 -2.34 -16.63 -10.93
CA ILE A 4 -0.94 -16.33 -10.57
C ILE A 4 -0.92 -15.34 -9.42
N PHE A 5 -1.69 -14.25 -9.50
CA PHE A 5 -1.80 -13.27 -8.43
C PHE A 5 -2.36 -13.87 -7.14
N SER A 6 -3.43 -14.67 -7.24
CA SER A 6 -4.00 -15.38 -6.08
C SER A 6 -2.94 -16.24 -5.40
N LYS A 7 -2.27 -17.11 -6.16
CA LYS A 7 -1.23 -17.98 -5.62
C LYS A 7 -0.08 -17.19 -4.99
N SER A 8 0.33 -16.07 -5.59
CA SER A 8 1.37 -15.20 -5.00
C SER A 8 0.93 -14.61 -3.66
N ILE A 9 -0.32 -14.13 -3.56
CA ILE A 9 -0.88 -13.58 -2.32
C ILE A 9 -1.01 -14.68 -1.26
N ASP A 10 -1.50 -15.86 -1.65
CA ASP A 10 -1.64 -17.02 -0.75
C ASP A 10 -0.28 -17.45 -0.19
N ASN A 11 0.76 -17.49 -1.02
CA ASN A 11 2.12 -17.79 -0.58
C ASN A 11 2.66 -16.76 0.44
N VAL A 12 2.37 -15.46 0.23
CA VAL A 12 2.73 -14.42 1.19
C VAL A 12 1.99 -14.64 2.52
N ASN A 13 0.69 -14.95 2.48
CA ASN A 13 -0.09 -15.23 3.67
C ASN A 13 0.39 -16.48 4.43
N VAL A 14 0.86 -17.52 3.74
CA VAL A 14 1.50 -18.69 4.38
C VAL A 14 2.75 -18.27 5.15
N ILE A 15 3.60 -17.41 4.57
CA ILE A 15 4.79 -16.91 5.25
C ILE A 15 4.40 -16.07 6.48
N ILE A 16 3.44 -15.14 6.33
CA ILE A 16 2.94 -14.33 7.46
C ILE A 16 2.45 -15.25 8.59
N ALA A 17 1.57 -16.20 8.28
CA ALA A 17 1.04 -17.14 9.26
C ALA A 17 2.10 -18.02 9.94
N THR A 18 3.28 -18.20 9.32
CA THR A 18 4.40 -18.95 9.92
C THR A 18 5.12 -18.15 11.02
N TYR A 19 5.10 -16.82 10.94
CA TYR A 19 5.89 -15.94 11.83
C TYR A 19 5.05 -14.99 12.69
N THR A 20 3.73 -15.07 12.63
CA THR A 20 2.84 -14.15 13.34
C THR A 20 1.73 -14.90 14.05
N ASP A 21 1.37 -14.43 15.24
CA ASP A 21 0.17 -14.86 15.95
C ASP A 21 -0.96 -13.87 15.70
N THR A 22 -2.14 -14.37 15.33
CA THR A 22 -3.34 -13.55 15.12
C THR A 22 -3.85 -12.89 16.40
N GLU A 23 -3.51 -13.43 17.57
CA GLU A 23 -3.80 -12.83 18.88
C GLU A 23 -2.66 -11.92 19.37
N GLY A 24 -1.58 -11.80 18.60
CA GLY A 24 -0.49 -10.89 18.90
C GLY A 24 -0.91 -9.42 18.84
N PRO A 25 -0.06 -8.49 19.32
CA PRO A 25 -0.41 -7.08 19.43
C PRO A 25 -0.62 -6.37 18.09
N MET A 26 -0.17 -6.98 16.99
CA MET A 26 -0.40 -6.49 15.63
C MET A 26 -1.68 -7.06 14.98
N GLY A 27 -2.37 -7.99 15.67
CA GLY A 27 -3.58 -8.65 15.20
C GLY A 27 -3.34 -9.54 13.98
N ASN A 28 -4.40 -9.76 13.20
CA ASN A 28 -4.32 -10.52 11.96
C ASN A 28 -3.64 -9.71 10.85
N LEU A 29 -2.48 -10.19 10.41
CA LEU A 29 -1.68 -9.56 9.37
C LEU A 29 -1.86 -10.17 7.97
N ALA A 30 -2.82 -11.09 7.81
CA ALA A 30 -3.14 -11.64 6.50
C ALA A 30 -3.53 -10.53 5.51
N VAL A 31 -3.02 -10.63 4.28
CA VAL A 31 -3.23 -9.65 3.22
C VAL A 31 -4.22 -10.15 2.17
N SER A 32 -5.05 -9.25 1.68
CA SER A 32 -6.05 -9.52 0.66
C SER A 32 -6.33 -8.26 -0.16
N PRO A 33 -6.44 -8.38 -1.50
CA PRO A 33 -6.91 -7.29 -2.33
C PRO A 33 -8.31 -6.80 -1.97
N ALA A 34 -9.16 -7.70 -1.45
CA ALA A 34 -10.53 -7.37 -1.02
C ALA A 34 -10.54 -6.40 0.18
N ASP A 35 -9.49 -6.46 1.01
CA ASP A 35 -9.34 -5.68 2.23
C ASP A 35 -8.51 -4.42 2.00
N GLY A 36 -8.03 -4.18 0.77
CA GLY A 36 -7.21 -3.02 0.42
C GLY A 36 -5.72 -3.16 0.74
N THR A 37 -5.30 -4.26 1.38
CA THR A 37 -3.92 -4.47 1.84
C THR A 37 -2.97 -4.98 0.75
N VAL A 38 -3.45 -5.11 -0.49
CA VAL A 38 -2.66 -5.52 -1.66
C VAL A 38 -2.85 -4.54 -2.81
N CYS A 39 -1.74 -4.07 -3.37
CA CYS A 39 -1.68 -3.27 -4.59
C CYS A 39 -1.07 -4.07 -5.74
N PHE A 40 -1.59 -3.85 -6.95
CA PHE A 40 -1.07 -4.40 -8.20
C PHE A 40 -0.41 -3.28 -8.98
N GLY A 41 0.81 -3.50 -9.48
CA GLY A 41 1.51 -2.45 -10.21
C GLY A 41 2.83 -2.89 -10.83
N SER A 42 3.52 -1.91 -11.43
CA SER A 42 4.86 -2.07 -11.96
C SER A 42 5.67 -0.81 -11.70
N GLY A 43 6.81 -0.97 -11.03
CA GLY A 43 7.77 0.12 -10.81
C GLY A 43 8.36 0.67 -12.11
N LEU A 44 8.56 -0.17 -13.13
CA LEU A 44 9.10 0.24 -14.43
C LEU A 44 8.25 1.32 -15.10
N HIS A 45 6.94 1.14 -15.07
CA HIS A 45 5.98 2.07 -15.68
C HIS A 45 5.41 3.08 -14.66
N ALA A 46 5.79 2.96 -13.38
CA ALA A 46 5.32 3.77 -12.25
C ALA A 46 3.77 3.80 -12.11
N PHE A 47 3.13 2.67 -12.36
CA PHE A 47 1.69 2.51 -12.13
C PHE A 47 1.41 1.51 -11.02
N GLY A 48 0.32 1.72 -10.31
CA GLY A 48 -0.15 0.87 -9.23
C GLY A 48 -1.60 1.17 -8.89
N PHE A 49 -2.32 0.17 -8.42
CA PHE A 49 -3.70 0.31 -7.99
C PHE A 49 -4.09 -0.73 -6.94
N THR A 50 -4.94 -0.31 -6.01
CA THR A 50 -5.75 -1.17 -5.16
C THR A 50 -7.10 -1.44 -5.83
N LEU A 51 -7.88 -2.39 -5.32
CA LEU A 51 -9.25 -2.61 -5.81
C LEU A 51 -10.17 -1.43 -5.51
N THR A 52 -9.86 -0.64 -4.47
CA THR A 52 -10.59 0.58 -4.09
C THR A 52 -10.69 1.58 -5.24
N LYS A 53 -9.63 1.72 -6.07
CA LYS A 53 -9.64 2.58 -7.27
C LYS A 53 -10.77 2.18 -8.22
N PHE A 54 -10.90 0.89 -8.51
CA PHE A 54 -11.94 0.36 -9.40
C PHE A 54 -13.31 0.33 -8.75
N ALA A 55 -13.38 0.10 -7.44
CA ALA A 55 -14.61 0.21 -6.70
C ALA A 55 -15.19 1.62 -6.73
N LYS A 56 -14.37 2.66 -6.55
CA LYS A 56 -14.78 4.07 -6.70
C LYS A 56 -15.28 4.39 -8.12
N MET A 57 -14.72 3.77 -9.16
CA MET A 57 -15.15 3.97 -10.55
C MET A 57 -16.50 3.31 -10.86
N TYR A 58 -16.81 2.18 -10.22
CA TYR A 58 -17.99 1.38 -10.58
C TYR A 58 -19.11 1.38 -9.54
N SER A 59 -18.85 1.77 -8.29
CA SER A 59 -19.81 1.75 -7.17
C SER A 59 -21.14 2.42 -7.53
N SER A 60 -21.09 3.63 -8.08
CA SER A 60 -22.28 4.39 -8.51
C SER A 60 -23.04 3.68 -9.62
N LYS A 61 -22.35 3.01 -10.55
CA LYS A 61 -22.99 2.26 -11.65
C LYS A 61 -23.77 1.05 -11.15
N PHE A 62 -23.28 0.39 -10.10
CA PHE A 62 -23.92 -0.78 -9.51
C PHE A 62 -24.76 -0.47 -8.28
N GLY A 63 -24.90 0.80 -7.88
CA GLY A 63 -25.64 1.21 -6.69
C GLY A 63 -25.14 0.54 -5.40
N THR A 64 -23.85 0.22 -5.31
CA THR A 64 -23.26 -0.51 -4.18
C THR A 64 -22.19 0.37 -3.53
N PRO A 65 -22.16 0.50 -2.18
CA PRO A 65 -21.12 1.25 -1.48
C PRO A 65 -19.70 0.77 -1.84
N VAL A 66 -18.73 1.68 -1.85
CA VAL A 66 -17.36 1.41 -2.31
C VAL A 66 -16.75 0.24 -1.55
N GLU A 67 -16.85 0.23 -0.22
CA GLU A 67 -16.27 -0.79 0.66
C GLU A 67 -16.82 -2.17 0.32
N ARG A 68 -18.15 -2.28 0.20
CA ARG A 68 -18.81 -3.54 -0.17
C ARG A 68 -18.45 -3.96 -1.59
N PHE A 69 -18.32 -3.00 -2.51
CA PHE A 69 -17.97 -3.30 -3.90
C PHE A 69 -16.51 -3.76 -4.04
N THR A 70 -15.58 -3.20 -3.27
CA THR A 70 -14.17 -3.63 -3.21
C THR A 70 -14.08 -5.12 -2.90
N ALA A 71 -14.82 -5.60 -1.89
CA ALA A 71 -14.87 -7.01 -1.53
C ALA A 71 -15.48 -7.91 -2.63
N LEU A 72 -16.32 -7.34 -3.51
CA LEU A 72 -16.90 -8.05 -4.65
C LEU A 72 -15.96 -8.12 -5.86
N LEU A 73 -14.83 -7.39 -5.87
CA LEU A 73 -13.87 -7.36 -6.97
C LEU A 73 -12.77 -8.43 -6.88
N TRP A 74 -12.74 -9.24 -5.82
CA TRP A 74 -11.74 -10.30 -5.63
C TRP A 74 -12.37 -11.64 -5.23
N GLY A 75 -11.65 -12.74 -5.43
CA GLY A 75 -12.09 -14.07 -5.01
C GLY A 75 -13.00 -14.78 -6.02
N GLU A 76 -13.79 -15.73 -5.51
CA GLU A 76 -14.89 -16.39 -6.22
C GLU A 76 -16.09 -15.45 -6.34
N ARG A 77 -15.92 -14.31 -7.01
CA ARG A 77 -16.98 -13.33 -7.23
C ARG A 77 -17.19 -13.13 -8.72
N TYR A 78 -18.45 -13.16 -9.12
CA TYR A 78 -18.88 -13.12 -10.52
C TYR A 78 -20.06 -12.15 -10.64
N TYR A 79 -20.19 -11.43 -11.75
CA TYR A 79 -21.38 -10.60 -12.00
C TYR A 79 -22.19 -11.22 -13.14
N ASP A 80 -23.45 -11.53 -12.86
CA ASP A 80 -24.38 -12.00 -13.87
C ASP A 80 -25.19 -10.81 -14.44
N PRO A 81 -25.00 -10.45 -15.73
CA PRO A 81 -25.72 -9.34 -16.33
C PRO A 81 -27.22 -9.60 -16.52
N GLU A 82 -27.65 -10.86 -16.59
CA GLU A 82 -29.05 -11.23 -16.77
C GLU A 82 -29.83 -10.99 -15.47
N SER A 83 -29.34 -11.54 -14.35
CA SER A 83 -29.95 -11.33 -13.04
C SER A 83 -29.56 -10.01 -12.36
N LYS A 84 -28.54 -9.31 -12.89
CA LYS A 84 -27.91 -8.11 -12.30
C LYS A 84 -27.40 -8.32 -10.86
N LYS A 85 -26.95 -9.54 -10.56
CA LYS A 85 -26.50 -9.93 -9.22
C LYS A 85 -25.05 -10.39 -9.21
N PHE A 86 -24.41 -10.20 -8.07
CA PHE A 86 -23.12 -10.82 -7.77
C PHE A 86 -23.34 -12.24 -7.26
N LEU A 87 -22.61 -13.19 -7.84
CA LEU A 87 -22.69 -14.61 -7.53
C LEU A 87 -21.34 -15.09 -6.98
N SER A 88 -21.40 -16.18 -6.20
CA SER A 88 -20.20 -16.89 -5.70
C SER A 88 -19.84 -18.13 -6.53
N ARG A 89 -20.43 -18.27 -7.72
CA ARG A 89 -20.21 -19.38 -8.65
C ARG A 89 -20.01 -18.84 -10.06
N GLY A 90 -19.13 -19.50 -10.81
CA GLY A 90 -18.77 -19.10 -12.17
C GLY A 90 -19.80 -19.46 -13.25
N VAL A 91 -21.02 -19.83 -12.87
CA VAL A 91 -22.08 -20.22 -13.81
C VAL A 91 -23.39 -19.56 -13.42
N SER A 92 -24.07 -18.93 -14.38
CA SER A 92 -25.39 -18.32 -14.21
C SER A 92 -26.48 -19.37 -13.97
N ALA A 93 -27.69 -18.92 -13.62
CA ALA A 93 -28.85 -19.83 -13.56
C ALA A 93 -29.21 -20.42 -14.94
N SER A 94 -28.87 -19.71 -16.02
CA SER A 94 -29.03 -20.14 -17.42
C SER A 94 -27.91 -21.06 -17.92
N GLY A 95 -26.95 -21.46 -17.07
CA GLY A 95 -25.85 -22.35 -17.44
C GLY A 95 -24.68 -21.66 -18.16
N LYS A 96 -24.70 -20.32 -18.26
CA LYS A 96 -23.66 -19.54 -18.92
C LYS A 96 -22.46 -19.36 -18.01
N GLU A 97 -21.26 -19.59 -18.54
CA GLU A 97 -20.02 -19.29 -17.82
C GLU A 97 -19.86 -17.78 -17.59
N LEU A 98 -19.50 -17.43 -16.37
CA LEU A 98 -19.27 -16.07 -15.92
C LEU A 98 -17.79 -15.87 -15.64
N GLN A 99 -17.29 -14.68 -15.98
CA GLN A 99 -15.94 -14.28 -15.63
C GLN A 99 -15.91 -13.70 -14.21
N ARG A 100 -14.80 -13.92 -13.51
CA ARG A 100 -14.56 -13.27 -12.23
C ARG A 100 -14.62 -11.76 -12.38
N THR A 101 -15.18 -11.09 -11.38
CA THR A 101 -15.28 -9.63 -11.33
C THR A 101 -13.92 -8.95 -11.45
N PHE A 102 -12.87 -9.50 -10.82
CA PHE A 102 -11.50 -9.03 -11.03
C PHE A 102 -11.10 -9.05 -12.51
N CYS A 103 -11.32 -10.17 -13.19
CA CYS A 103 -10.96 -10.34 -14.60
C CYS A 103 -11.76 -9.39 -15.50
N GLN A 104 -13.06 -9.24 -15.23
CA GLN A 104 -13.96 -8.46 -16.06
C GLN A 104 -13.79 -6.95 -15.87
N TYR A 105 -13.69 -6.50 -14.61
CA TYR A 105 -13.76 -5.07 -14.26
C TYR A 105 -12.42 -4.45 -13.88
N VAL A 106 -11.39 -5.25 -13.58
CA VAL A 106 -10.08 -4.74 -13.15
C VAL A 106 -9.01 -5.07 -14.17
N ALA A 107 -8.64 -6.36 -14.27
CA ALA A 107 -7.57 -6.79 -15.17
C ALA A 107 -7.95 -6.62 -16.65
N GLY A 108 -9.22 -6.83 -17.01
CA GLY A 108 -9.72 -6.73 -18.38
C GLY A 108 -9.44 -5.35 -19.00
N PRO A 109 -9.93 -4.24 -18.41
CA PRO A 109 -9.64 -2.90 -18.88
C PRO A 109 -8.14 -2.57 -18.94
N VAL A 110 -7.37 -2.96 -17.92
CA VAL A 110 -5.92 -2.74 -17.87
C VAL A 110 -5.23 -3.44 -19.05
N VAL A 111 -5.43 -4.75 -19.20
CA VAL A 111 -4.81 -5.54 -20.27
C VAL A 111 -5.26 -5.08 -21.65
N LYS A 112 -6.55 -4.78 -21.82
CA LYS A 112 -7.09 -4.30 -23.10
C LYS A 112 -6.46 -2.97 -23.50
N LEU A 113 -6.31 -2.03 -22.57
CA LEU A 113 -5.70 -0.73 -22.85
C LEU A 113 -4.23 -0.89 -23.27
N SER A 114 -3.46 -1.69 -22.53
CA SER A 114 -2.06 -1.96 -22.87
C SER A 114 -1.93 -2.59 -24.26
N ARG A 115 -2.75 -3.60 -24.58
CA ARG A 115 -2.71 -4.25 -25.88
C ARG A 115 -3.07 -3.29 -27.02
N ALA A 116 -4.13 -2.50 -26.86
CA ALA A 116 -4.56 -1.54 -27.87
C ALA A 116 -3.47 -0.49 -28.15
N ILE A 117 -2.81 0.03 -27.10
CA ILE A 117 -1.69 0.98 -27.26
C ILE A 117 -0.51 0.32 -27.97
N MET A 118 -0.10 -0.87 -27.53
CA MET A 118 1.05 -1.58 -28.11
C MET A 118 0.81 -2.03 -29.55
N ALA A 119 -0.44 -2.30 -29.93
CA ALA A 119 -0.84 -2.64 -31.30
C ALA A 119 -1.10 -1.41 -32.18
N GLY A 120 -1.03 -0.19 -31.64
CA GLY A 120 -1.28 1.03 -32.40
C GLY A 120 -2.76 1.27 -32.75
N GLU A 121 -3.70 0.61 -32.08
CA GLU A 121 -5.14 0.70 -32.34
C GLU A 121 -5.74 2.03 -31.82
N LYS A 122 -5.42 3.15 -32.50
CA LYS A 122 -5.76 4.51 -32.05
C LYS A 122 -7.22 4.70 -31.68
N ALA A 123 -8.13 4.25 -32.55
CA ALA A 123 -9.57 4.38 -32.30
C ALA A 123 -10.00 3.67 -30.99
N THR A 124 -9.45 2.48 -30.73
CA THR A 124 -9.76 1.68 -29.54
C THR A 124 -9.26 2.36 -28.26
N TYR A 125 -7.97 2.72 -28.18
CA TYR A 125 -7.44 3.26 -26.93
C TYR A 125 -7.91 4.69 -26.65
N LEU A 126 -8.18 5.51 -27.68
CA LEU A 126 -8.73 6.86 -27.49
C LEU A 126 -10.17 6.81 -26.95
N ASP A 127 -10.99 5.86 -27.40
CA ASP A 127 -12.31 5.60 -26.81
C ASP A 127 -12.17 5.13 -25.34
N MET A 128 -11.20 4.26 -25.06
CA MET A 128 -10.93 3.83 -23.68
C MET A 128 -10.48 4.98 -22.78
N PHE A 129 -9.65 5.92 -23.25
CA PHE A 129 -9.27 7.11 -22.47
C PHE A 129 -10.51 7.89 -22.01
N LYS A 130 -11.48 8.10 -22.92
CA LYS A 130 -12.74 8.78 -22.60
C LYS A 130 -13.55 8.00 -21.56
N ARG A 131 -13.74 6.70 -21.76
CA ARG A 131 -14.55 5.85 -20.86
C ARG A 131 -13.93 5.67 -19.48
N LEU A 132 -12.61 5.64 -19.40
CA LEU A 132 -11.84 5.50 -18.15
C LEU A 132 -11.55 6.85 -17.49
N GLY A 133 -11.92 7.97 -18.13
CA GLY A 133 -11.66 9.32 -17.63
C GLY A 133 -10.18 9.72 -17.63
N VAL A 134 -9.36 9.09 -18.48
CA VAL A 134 -7.93 9.40 -18.59
C VAL A 134 -7.74 10.66 -19.43
N LYS A 135 -7.18 11.70 -18.80
CA LYS A 135 -6.82 12.94 -19.47
C LYS A 135 -5.35 12.89 -19.86
N VAL A 136 -5.10 12.86 -21.17
CA VAL A 136 -3.76 12.82 -21.77
C VAL A 136 -3.50 14.20 -22.37
N SER A 137 -2.31 14.77 -22.12
CA SER A 137 -1.88 16.04 -22.72
C SER A 137 -1.52 15.87 -24.21
N ASP A 138 -1.46 16.98 -24.95
CA ASP A 138 -1.10 16.96 -26.38
C ASP A 138 0.30 16.38 -26.61
N MET A 139 1.24 16.68 -25.71
CA MET A 139 2.59 16.10 -25.74
C MET A 139 2.53 14.57 -25.55
N GLU A 140 1.79 14.09 -24.53
CA GLU A 140 1.66 12.65 -24.29
C GLU A 140 0.90 11.95 -25.42
N ALA A 141 -0.07 12.61 -26.07
CA ALA A 141 -0.82 12.07 -27.20
C ALA A 141 0.01 11.89 -28.47
N SER A 142 1.16 12.57 -28.56
CA SER A 142 2.14 12.41 -29.63
C SER A 142 3.04 11.18 -29.46
N LEU A 143 3.09 10.60 -28.25
CA LEU A 143 3.88 9.40 -27.94
C LEU A 143 3.24 8.15 -28.55
N ASP A 144 4.02 7.07 -28.63
CA ASP A 144 3.55 5.76 -29.06
C ASP A 144 4.06 4.62 -28.17
N GLY A 145 3.56 3.42 -28.45
CA GLY A 145 4.01 2.17 -27.83
C GLY A 145 4.17 2.25 -26.30
N ARG A 146 5.39 1.97 -25.83
CA ARG A 146 5.70 1.89 -24.39
C ARG A 146 5.72 3.25 -23.70
N GLU A 147 6.06 4.32 -24.41
CA GLU A 147 6.11 5.67 -23.85
C GLU A 147 4.69 6.19 -23.58
N LEU A 148 3.80 6.05 -24.57
CA LEU A 148 2.38 6.35 -24.41
C LEU A 148 1.75 5.52 -23.30
N LEU A 149 2.03 4.20 -23.27
CA LEU A 149 1.53 3.29 -22.23
C LEU A 149 1.92 3.77 -20.83
N SER A 150 3.19 4.15 -20.66
CA SER A 150 3.71 4.62 -19.36
C SER A 150 3.05 5.94 -18.94
N ALA A 151 2.90 6.90 -19.86
CA ALA A 151 2.24 8.17 -19.59
C ALA A 151 0.77 7.98 -19.17
N VAL A 152 0.02 7.20 -19.95
CA VAL A 152 -1.40 6.91 -19.71
C VAL A 152 -1.59 6.18 -18.38
N TYR A 153 -0.77 5.18 -18.07
CA TYR A 153 -0.87 4.44 -16.82
C TYR A 153 -0.54 5.29 -15.60
N ARG A 154 0.45 6.19 -15.68
CA ARG A 154 0.73 7.14 -14.58
C ARG A 154 -0.42 8.11 -14.35
N ARG A 155 -1.13 8.52 -15.40
CA ARG A 155 -2.33 9.37 -15.28
C ARG A 155 -3.53 8.63 -14.71
N TRP A 156 -3.72 7.38 -15.13
CA TRP A 156 -4.90 6.61 -14.76
C TRP A 156 -4.76 5.92 -13.39
N LEU A 157 -3.61 5.29 -13.16
CA LEU A 157 -3.30 4.40 -12.03
C LEU A 157 -1.94 4.78 -11.41
N PRO A 158 -1.76 6.00 -10.90
CA PRO A 158 -0.50 6.44 -10.32
C PRO A 158 -0.10 5.57 -9.12
N ALA A 159 1.10 4.98 -9.17
CA ALA A 159 1.60 4.13 -8.08
C ALA A 159 1.69 4.87 -6.74
N ALA A 160 2.06 6.16 -6.77
CA ALA A 160 2.19 6.98 -5.57
C ALA A 160 0.86 7.10 -4.80
N GLU A 161 -0.27 7.28 -5.50
CA GLU A 161 -1.58 7.36 -4.85
C GLU A 161 -1.99 6.03 -4.24
N ALA A 162 -1.78 4.92 -4.97
CA ALA A 162 -2.11 3.59 -4.47
C ALA A 162 -1.30 3.22 -3.23
N LEU A 163 0.00 3.52 -3.23
CA LEU A 163 0.87 3.28 -2.07
C LEU A 163 0.51 4.19 -0.90
N LEU A 164 0.22 5.47 -1.14
CA LEU A 164 -0.19 6.40 -0.09
C LEU A 164 -1.51 5.97 0.55
N GLU A 165 -2.51 5.56 -0.25
CA GLU A 165 -3.77 5.01 0.25
C GLU A 165 -3.51 3.82 1.18
N MET A 166 -2.68 2.87 0.76
CA MET A 166 -2.34 1.71 1.60
C MET A 166 -1.63 2.09 2.90
N ILE A 167 -0.65 3.00 2.83
CA ILE A 167 0.10 3.46 4.01
C ILE A 167 -0.85 4.09 5.02
N VAL A 168 -1.73 4.98 4.57
CA VAL A 168 -2.65 5.72 5.45
C VAL A 168 -3.71 4.80 6.04
N LEU A 169 -4.24 3.85 5.27
CA LEU A 169 -5.35 3.00 5.71
C LEU A 169 -4.92 1.79 6.53
N HIS A 170 -3.71 1.26 6.29
CA HIS A 170 -3.32 -0.05 6.83
C HIS A 170 -2.07 -0.02 7.73
N LEU A 171 -1.32 1.09 7.78
CA LEU A 171 -0.24 1.20 8.77
C LEU A 171 -0.71 1.96 10.01
N PRO A 172 -0.44 1.45 11.21
CA PRO A 172 -0.79 2.15 12.43
C PRO A 172 0.04 3.43 12.57
N SER A 173 -0.57 4.47 13.15
CA SER A 173 0.15 5.67 13.51
C SER A 173 1.20 5.35 14.60
N PRO A 174 2.27 6.17 14.74
CA PRO A 174 3.25 6.01 15.81
C PRO A 174 2.65 5.86 17.20
N ALA A 175 1.63 6.66 17.54
CA ALA A 175 0.95 6.63 18.83
C ALA A 175 0.19 5.32 19.11
N VAL A 176 -0.25 4.61 18.06
CA VAL A 176 -0.82 3.26 18.19
C VAL A 176 0.32 2.24 18.26
N ALA A 177 1.27 2.34 17.33
CA ALA A 177 2.32 1.35 17.13
C ALA A 177 3.31 1.26 18.30
N GLN A 178 3.62 2.38 18.97
CA GLN A 178 4.63 2.39 20.03
C GLN A 178 4.19 1.64 21.29
N LYS A 179 2.89 1.56 21.57
CA LYS A 179 2.36 0.86 22.73
C LYS A 179 2.82 -0.59 22.81
N TYR A 180 2.80 -1.28 21.68
CA TYR A 180 3.25 -2.67 21.59
C TYR A 180 4.69 -2.84 21.09
N ARG A 181 5.36 -1.75 20.70
CA ARG A 181 6.76 -1.78 20.26
C ARG A 181 7.75 -1.36 21.34
N VAL A 182 7.29 -0.68 22.39
CA VAL A 182 8.16 -0.16 23.46
C VAL A 182 9.04 -1.27 24.05
N GLU A 183 8.49 -2.47 24.25
CA GLU A 183 9.23 -3.62 24.79
C GLU A 183 10.40 -4.07 23.90
N THR A 184 10.30 -3.86 22.58
CA THR A 184 11.38 -4.16 21.64
C THR A 184 12.32 -2.96 21.43
N LEU A 185 11.83 -1.74 21.64
CA LEU A 185 12.58 -0.50 21.41
C LEU A 185 13.42 -0.08 22.62
N TYR A 186 13.04 -0.48 23.83
CA TYR A 186 13.64 -0.05 25.08
C TYR A 186 14.12 -1.25 25.90
N THR A 187 15.38 -1.21 26.34
CA THR A 187 16.04 -2.32 27.05
C THR A 187 16.00 -2.18 28.57
N GLY A 188 15.60 -1.02 29.08
CA GLY A 188 15.46 -0.77 30.51
C GLY A 188 14.11 -1.21 31.07
N ASP A 189 13.82 -0.77 32.30
CA ASP A 189 12.55 -1.05 32.97
C ASP A 189 11.39 -0.30 32.30
N LEU A 190 10.28 -0.99 32.02
CA LEU A 190 9.11 -0.38 31.36
C LEU A 190 8.31 0.59 32.25
N SER A 191 8.63 0.66 33.54
CA SER A 191 8.16 1.70 34.45
C SER A 191 8.98 2.98 34.38
N ASP A 192 10.13 2.99 33.69
CA ASP A 192 10.96 4.17 33.48
C ASP A 192 10.14 5.27 32.77
N PRO A 193 10.22 6.54 33.20
CA PRO A 193 9.60 7.67 32.50
C PRO A 193 9.90 7.72 31.00
N ALA A 194 11.10 7.35 30.57
CA ALA A 194 11.49 7.26 29.16
C ALA A 194 10.73 6.14 28.42
N ALA A 195 10.59 4.97 29.04
CA ALA A 195 9.80 3.88 28.46
C ALA A 195 8.33 4.29 28.31
N LYS A 196 7.74 4.92 29.34
CA LYS A 196 6.37 5.44 29.29
C LYS A 196 6.16 6.53 28.26
N ALA A 197 7.14 7.41 28.09
CA ALA A 197 7.09 8.45 27.06
C ALA A 197 7.20 7.86 25.64
N ILE A 198 8.03 6.83 25.44
CA ILE A 198 8.09 6.08 24.18
C ILE A 198 6.75 5.40 23.91
N GLU A 199 6.20 4.67 24.88
CA GLU A 199 4.93 3.95 24.80
C GLU A 199 3.78 4.85 24.35
N THR A 200 3.75 6.08 24.87
CA THR A 200 2.68 7.06 24.61
C THR A 200 2.98 8.04 23.46
N CYS A 201 4.15 7.93 22.81
CA CYS A 201 4.60 8.87 21.78
C CYS A 201 4.60 10.34 22.27
N ASP A 202 4.97 10.59 23.54
CA ASP A 202 4.82 11.90 24.16
C ASP A 202 5.87 12.90 23.64
N PRO A 203 5.47 14.00 22.94
CA PRO A 203 6.40 15.01 22.45
C PRO A 203 7.01 15.87 23.57
N ASN A 204 6.46 15.84 24.78
CA ASN A 204 6.92 16.60 25.95
C ASN A 204 7.68 15.75 26.97
N GLY A 205 7.77 14.43 26.74
CA GLY A 205 8.51 13.50 27.59
C GLY A 205 10.04 13.60 27.39
N PRO A 206 10.81 12.73 28.07
CA PRO A 206 12.25 12.62 27.84
C PRO A 206 12.57 12.39 26.36
N LEU A 207 13.58 13.09 25.84
CA LEU A 207 14.01 12.94 24.44
C LEU A 207 14.66 11.56 24.25
N MET A 208 13.97 10.70 23.50
CA MET A 208 14.49 9.39 23.10
C MET A 208 14.56 9.33 21.58
N LEU A 209 15.78 9.26 21.05
CA LEU A 209 16.05 9.20 19.61
C LEU A 209 16.92 7.99 19.31
N TYR A 210 16.58 7.24 18.27
CA TYR A 210 17.43 6.19 17.74
C TYR A 210 18.03 6.59 16.40
N VAL A 211 19.36 6.69 16.35
CA VAL A 211 20.12 6.92 15.11
C VAL A 211 20.32 5.57 14.42
N SER A 212 19.77 5.42 13.23
CA SER A 212 19.89 4.19 12.44
C SER A 212 21.01 4.26 11.40
N LYS A 213 21.40 5.47 10.97
CA LYS A 213 22.40 5.63 9.91
C LYS A 213 23.15 6.95 10.04
N MET A 214 24.47 6.87 9.82
CA MET A 214 25.30 8.05 9.59
C MET A 214 25.41 8.30 8.08
N VAL A 215 24.97 9.47 7.62
CA VAL A 215 24.98 9.87 6.22
C VAL A 215 26.12 10.86 6.00
N PRO A 216 27.10 10.59 5.12
CA PRO A 216 28.17 11.53 4.84
C PRO A 216 27.60 12.86 4.33
N ALA A 217 28.07 13.96 4.90
CA ALA A 217 27.76 15.28 4.39
C ALA A 217 28.71 15.64 3.22
N THR A 218 28.36 16.67 2.45
CA THR A 218 29.17 17.14 1.31
C THR A 218 30.50 17.75 1.76
N ASP A 219 30.56 18.25 3.00
CA ASP A 219 31.78 18.73 3.63
C ASP A 219 32.57 17.56 4.24
N ARG A 220 33.86 17.52 3.90
CA ARG A 220 34.76 16.44 4.35
C ARG A 220 34.80 16.39 5.88
N GLY A 221 34.53 15.21 6.44
CA GLY A 221 34.64 14.93 7.88
C GLY A 221 33.38 15.14 8.70
N ARG A 222 32.24 15.49 8.08
CA ARG A 222 30.95 15.61 8.77
C ARG A 222 29.96 14.57 8.30
N PHE A 223 29.08 14.18 9.23
CA PHE A 223 28.04 13.19 9.00
C PHE A 223 26.72 13.69 9.60
N TYR A 224 25.62 13.44 8.90
CA TYR A 224 24.28 13.58 9.44
C TYR A 224 23.85 12.28 10.12
N ALA A 225 23.45 12.38 11.38
CA ALA A 225 22.77 11.28 12.06
C ALA A 225 21.31 11.22 11.59
N PHE A 226 20.96 10.19 10.83
CA PHE A 226 19.59 9.89 10.42
C PHE A 226 18.97 8.93 11.43
N GLY A 227 17.83 9.32 11.97
CA GLY A 227 17.19 8.59 13.05
C GLY A 227 15.74 8.97 13.24
N ARG A 228 15.10 8.32 14.21
CA ARG A 228 13.72 8.57 14.60
C ARG A 228 13.65 9.03 16.04
N VAL A 229 12.91 10.10 16.28
CA VAL A 229 12.46 10.50 17.62
C VAL A 229 11.28 9.60 18.00
N PHE A 230 11.38 8.94 19.14
CA PHE A 230 10.34 8.10 19.72
C PHE A 230 9.58 8.82 20.85
N SER A 231 10.23 9.75 21.55
CA SER A 231 9.60 10.64 22.53
C SER A 231 10.41 11.93 22.68
N GLY A 232 9.78 12.96 23.25
CA GLY A 232 10.35 14.29 23.38
C GLY A 232 10.43 15.05 22.06
N THR A 233 11.10 16.20 22.11
CA THR A 233 11.31 17.07 20.95
C THR A 233 12.80 17.41 20.84
N VAL A 234 13.36 17.29 19.63
CA VAL A 234 14.74 17.70 19.33
C VAL A 234 14.75 19.13 18.80
N SER A 235 15.68 19.95 19.29
CA SER A 235 15.83 21.34 18.86
C SER A 235 17.29 21.71 18.58
N THR A 236 17.50 22.71 17.73
CA THR A 236 18.85 23.22 17.43
C THR A 236 19.49 23.79 18.70
N GLY A 237 20.75 23.44 18.95
CA GLY A 237 21.51 23.88 20.13
C GLY A 237 21.20 23.12 21.41
N GLN A 238 20.26 22.17 21.39
CA GLN A 238 19.97 21.30 22.53
C GLN A 238 21.17 20.39 22.81
N ALA A 239 21.69 20.46 24.03
CA ALA A 239 22.65 19.48 24.52
C ALA A 239 21.94 18.13 24.68
N VAL A 240 22.49 17.09 24.07
CA VAL A 240 21.95 15.72 24.14
C VAL A 240 23.04 14.75 24.56
N HIS A 241 22.65 13.72 25.30
CA HIS A 241 23.55 12.63 25.66
C HIS A 241 23.43 11.51 24.63
N VAL A 242 24.54 11.13 24.00
CA VAL A 242 24.57 10.09 22.97
C VAL A 242 25.04 8.79 23.60
N MET A 243 24.14 7.82 23.71
CA MET A 243 24.44 6.50 24.24
C MET A 243 24.99 5.60 23.14
N GLY A 244 26.18 5.04 23.35
CA GLY A 244 26.79 4.06 22.46
C GLY A 244 26.18 2.66 22.64
N ALA A 245 26.51 1.74 21.73
CA ALA A 245 25.98 0.36 21.77
C ALA A 245 26.36 -0.43 23.04
N ASN A 246 27.43 -0.04 23.72
CA ASN A 246 27.94 -0.68 24.93
C ASN A 246 27.53 0.05 26.22
N TYR A 247 26.66 1.06 26.12
CA TYR A 247 26.21 1.81 27.29
C TYR A 247 25.46 0.90 28.27
N VAL A 248 25.79 1.00 29.56
CA VAL A 248 25.10 0.29 30.64
C VAL A 248 24.61 1.33 31.65
N PRO A 249 23.33 1.32 32.07
CA PRO A 249 22.85 2.27 33.07
C PRO A 249 23.69 2.24 34.35
N GLY A 250 24.24 3.40 34.73
CA GLY A 250 25.09 3.54 35.90
C GLY A 250 26.58 3.21 35.68
N SER A 251 27.01 2.84 34.46
CA SER A 251 28.43 2.82 34.12
C SER A 251 29.01 4.23 34.14
N LYS A 252 30.30 4.32 34.46
CA LYS A 252 31.06 5.58 34.37
C LYS A 252 31.58 5.86 32.96
N ASP A 253 31.46 4.87 32.07
CA ASP A 253 31.87 4.87 30.67
C ASP A 253 30.67 4.97 29.75
#